data_AF-A0A5Y3KZQ0-F1
#
_entry.id   AF-A0A5Y3KZQ0-F1
#
_cell.length_a   1.000
_cell.length_b   1.000
_cell.length_c   1.000
_cell.angle_alpha   90.00
_cell.angle_beta   90.00
_cell.angle_gamma   90.00
#
_symmetry.space_group_name_H-M   'P 1'
#
loop_
_entity.id
_entity.type
_entity.pdbx_description
1 polymer ?
#
loop_
_entity_poly.entity_id
_entity_poly.type
_entity_poly.pdbx_seq_one_letter_code
_entity_poly.pdbx_strand_id
1 'polypeptide(L)'
;MRRPAVVSAPAMFGRLPDQRDYVRWRVGAEEGRIWQDWLNRQTWVGSGRHIVLPEGQTTDEERDGWMHLSPRGEHDMPAPEHHPLPWSFVMSPGFLPMGGTTDWLTGVLMASRDSVRRPWPLVIYQRCGREWLDESLQETQGWLYWLARLAAQHITPDTMRRGRLTEQVDQLWAMWQPGPWWAQWLRGLRRTSQRSRELTGLPDEAPVVELPGVRYLPWPGWPGKTLGQATPGQGWFWQQNSEGRYVDALRLAEK
;
A
#
# COMPACT_ATOMS: atom_id res chain seq x y z
N MET A 1 15.85 17.30 23.64
CA MET A 1 16.12 17.53 22.20
C MET A 1 15.48 16.39 21.41
N ARG A 2 14.49 16.65 20.53
CA ARG A 2 13.92 15.60 19.66
C ARG A 2 14.95 15.22 18.60
N ARG A 3 15.23 13.92 18.42
CA ARG A 3 16.08 13.43 17.32
C ARG A 3 15.41 13.76 15.98
N PRO A 4 16.17 14.12 14.94
CA PRO A 4 15.59 14.33 13.62
C PRO A 4 14.98 13.02 13.11
N ALA A 5 13.75 13.10 12.60
CA ALA A 5 13.06 11.97 11.99
C ALA A 5 13.83 11.52 10.74
N VAL A 6 14.35 10.29 10.74
CA VAL A 6 15.08 9.71 9.59
C VAL A 6 14.10 8.97 8.71
N VAL A 7 14.06 9.30 7.42
CA VAL A 7 13.24 8.62 6.41
C VAL A 7 13.90 8.74 5.04
N SER A 8 13.92 7.65 4.29
CA SER A 8 14.46 7.60 2.93
C SER A 8 13.52 8.27 1.94
N ALA A 9 14.03 8.58 0.75
CA ALA A 9 13.15 8.87 -0.38
C ALA A 9 12.29 7.63 -0.72
N PRO A 10 11.09 7.81 -1.30
CA PRO A 10 10.27 6.70 -1.79
C PRO A 10 10.99 5.89 -2.86
N ALA A 11 10.85 4.58 -2.76
CA ALA A 11 11.28 3.60 -3.75
C ALA A 11 10.05 2.82 -4.25
N MET A 12 10.14 2.23 -5.44
CA MET A 12 9.02 1.56 -6.08
C MET A 12 9.47 0.26 -6.75
N PHE A 13 8.72 -0.80 -6.46
CA PHE A 13 8.91 -2.12 -7.05
C PHE A 13 7.57 -2.67 -7.54
N GLY A 14 7.53 -3.18 -8.76
CA GLY A 14 6.42 -4.01 -9.19
C GLY A 14 6.01 -3.82 -10.63
N ARG A 15 4.71 -3.81 -10.92
CA ARG A 15 4.23 -3.65 -12.31
C ARG A 15 3.26 -2.50 -12.45
N LEU A 16 3.31 -1.86 -13.60
CA LEU A 16 2.39 -0.79 -14.00
C LEU A 16 1.70 -1.17 -15.32
N PRO A 17 0.44 -0.72 -15.54
CA PRO A 17 -0.33 -1.10 -16.72
C PRO A 17 0.27 -0.62 -18.06
N ASP A 18 1.17 0.36 -18.03
CA ASP A 18 1.84 0.92 -19.21
C ASP A 18 3.20 0.24 -19.50
N GLN A 19 3.67 -0.67 -18.64
CA GLN A 19 4.98 -1.30 -18.75
C GLN A 19 4.87 -2.83 -18.85
N ARG A 20 5.74 -3.46 -19.64
CA ARG A 20 5.80 -4.92 -19.76
C ARG A 20 6.62 -5.57 -18.65
N ASP A 21 7.71 -4.91 -18.26
CA ASP A 21 8.68 -5.40 -17.28
C ASP A 21 8.41 -4.83 -15.89
N TYR A 22 9.19 -5.30 -14.91
CA TYR A 22 9.15 -4.76 -13.55
C TYR A 22 9.65 -3.32 -13.51
N VAL A 23 8.88 -2.46 -12.85
CA VAL A 23 9.36 -1.18 -12.33
C VAL A 23 10.32 -1.46 -11.18
N ARG A 24 11.53 -0.92 -11.29
CA ARG A 24 12.55 -0.93 -10.24
C ARG A 24 13.11 0.49 -10.13
N TRP A 25 12.57 1.28 -9.22
CA TRP A 25 12.95 2.69 -9.06
C TRP A 25 13.44 2.97 -7.64
N ARG A 26 14.73 3.33 -7.51
CA ARG A 26 15.45 3.48 -6.22
C ARG A 26 15.45 2.21 -5.36
N VAL A 27 15.35 1.05 -5.99
CA VAL A 27 15.36 -0.27 -5.35
C VAL A 27 16.68 -0.98 -5.67
N GLY A 28 17.40 -1.41 -4.64
CA GLY A 28 18.60 -2.24 -4.81
C GLY A 28 18.24 -3.65 -5.32
N ALA A 29 19.19 -4.35 -5.95
CA ALA A 29 18.94 -5.70 -6.50
C ALA A 29 18.42 -6.68 -5.42
N GLU A 30 19.01 -6.64 -4.22
CA GLU A 30 18.61 -7.50 -3.10
C GLU A 30 17.24 -7.14 -2.53
N GLU A 31 16.94 -5.84 -2.36
CA GLU A 31 15.62 -5.38 -1.92
C GLU A 31 14.53 -5.79 -2.92
N GLY A 32 14.82 -5.70 -4.23
CA GLY A 32 13.89 -6.16 -5.26
C GLY A 32 13.62 -7.66 -5.19
N ARG A 33 14.64 -8.48 -4.89
CA ARG A 33 14.48 -9.93 -4.71
C ARG A 33 13.62 -10.26 -3.49
N ILE A 34 13.86 -9.59 -2.37
CA ILE A 34 13.08 -9.79 -1.14
C ILE A 34 11.62 -9.39 -1.33
N TRP A 35 11.35 -8.25 -1.98
CA TRP A 35 9.99 -7.86 -2.33
C TRP A 35 9.32 -8.87 -3.24
N GLN A 36 10.03 -9.34 -4.27
CA GLN A 36 9.50 -10.36 -5.19
C GLN A 36 9.14 -11.65 -4.45
N ASP A 37 10.05 -12.17 -3.62
CA ASP A 37 9.86 -13.41 -2.86
C ASP A 37 8.71 -13.31 -1.86
N TRP A 38 8.54 -12.16 -1.21
CA TRP A 38 7.44 -11.93 -0.28
C TRP A 38 6.11 -11.74 -1.02
N LEU A 39 6.08 -10.91 -2.06
CA LEU A 39 4.86 -10.61 -2.84
C LEU A 39 4.31 -11.86 -3.54
N ASN A 40 5.18 -12.75 -4.05
CA ASN A 40 4.74 -14.02 -4.64
C ASN A 40 3.96 -14.93 -3.67
N ARG A 41 4.15 -14.76 -2.34
CA ARG A 41 3.44 -15.52 -1.31
C ARG A 41 2.12 -14.87 -0.89
N GLN A 42 1.88 -13.62 -1.25
CA GLN A 42 0.68 -12.90 -0.83
C GLN A 42 -0.47 -13.17 -1.81
N THR A 43 -1.51 -13.85 -1.34
CA THR A 43 -2.72 -14.13 -2.14
C THR A 43 -3.83 -13.09 -1.94
N TRP A 44 -3.68 -12.21 -0.95
CA TRP A 44 -4.66 -11.18 -0.57
C TRP A 44 -4.45 -9.85 -1.32
N VAL A 45 -3.30 -9.66 -1.98
CA VAL A 45 -2.97 -8.44 -2.72
C VAL A 45 -3.46 -8.57 -4.16
N GLY A 46 -4.77 -8.39 -4.36
CA GLY A 46 -5.42 -8.53 -5.66
C GLY A 46 -6.10 -9.89 -5.83
N SER A 47 -7.13 -9.93 -6.69
CA SER A 47 -8.13 -11.00 -6.83
C SER A 47 -7.56 -12.42 -6.83
N GLY A 48 -7.42 -13.00 -5.63
CA GLY A 48 -7.59 -14.42 -5.30
C GLY A 48 -6.79 -15.48 -6.07
N ARG A 49 -5.82 -15.13 -6.92
CA ARG A 49 -5.04 -16.11 -7.68
C ARG A 49 -3.56 -16.01 -7.34
N HIS A 50 -2.96 -17.16 -7.05
CA HIS A 50 -1.53 -17.34 -6.86
C HIS A 50 -0.73 -16.56 -7.93
N ILE A 51 0.13 -15.65 -7.48
CA ILE A 51 0.96 -14.79 -8.36
C ILE A 51 1.97 -15.64 -9.15
N VAL A 52 2.31 -16.83 -8.65
CA VAL A 52 2.97 -17.91 -9.39
C VAL A 52 2.34 -19.23 -8.93
N LEU A 53 1.68 -19.97 -9.83
CA LEU A 53 1.37 -21.38 -9.57
C LEU A 53 2.69 -22.16 -9.54
N PRO A 54 2.96 -23.02 -8.54
CA PRO A 54 4.03 -23.99 -8.64
C PRO A 54 3.84 -24.79 -9.93
N GLU A 55 4.92 -25.01 -10.69
CA GLU A 55 4.87 -25.90 -11.86
C GLU A 55 4.27 -27.24 -11.43
N GLY A 56 3.07 -27.57 -11.94
CA GLY A 56 2.43 -28.88 -11.70
C GLY A 56 0.93 -28.91 -11.42
N GLN A 57 0.18 -27.82 -11.51
CA GLN A 57 -1.29 -27.88 -11.46
C GLN A 57 -1.92 -27.42 -12.76
N THR A 58 -2.25 -28.42 -13.59
CA THR A 58 -3.14 -28.28 -14.74
C THR A 58 -4.50 -27.81 -14.25
N THR A 59 -4.97 -26.70 -14.77
CA THR A 59 -6.38 -26.31 -14.67
C THR A 59 -7.19 -27.33 -15.45
N ASP A 60 -7.79 -28.29 -14.76
CA ASP A 60 -8.88 -29.07 -15.32
C ASP A 60 -10.04 -28.12 -15.61
N GLU A 61 -10.54 -28.26 -16.84
CA GLU A 61 -11.54 -27.44 -17.47
C GLU A 61 -12.84 -27.44 -16.66
N GLU A 62 -13.38 -26.24 -16.40
CA GLU A 62 -14.76 -26.06 -15.94
C GLU A 62 -15.71 -26.68 -16.97
N ARG A 63 -16.15 -27.91 -16.69
CA ARG A 63 -17.37 -28.48 -17.22
C ARG A 63 -18.40 -28.67 -16.10
N ASP A 64 -19.64 -28.44 -16.49
CA ASP A 64 -20.89 -28.91 -15.88
C ASP A 64 -21.56 -28.06 -14.79
N GLY A 65 -22.22 -26.99 -15.21
CA GLY A 65 -23.64 -27.09 -15.59
C GLY A 65 -24.69 -27.68 -14.62
N TRP A 66 -24.43 -27.79 -13.32
CA TRP A 66 -25.45 -28.23 -12.35
C TRP A 66 -25.52 -27.32 -11.12
N MET A 67 -26.75 -26.84 -10.80
CA MET A 67 -27.06 -26.16 -9.55
C MET A 67 -26.89 -27.12 -8.37
N HIS A 68 -25.79 -26.97 -7.62
CA HIS A 68 -25.63 -27.62 -6.32
C HIS A 68 -26.40 -26.87 -5.23
N LEU A 69 -27.56 -27.42 -4.84
CA LEU A 69 -28.33 -27.02 -3.66
C LEU A 69 -27.84 -27.77 -2.41
N SER A 70 -26.56 -27.62 -2.08
CA SER A 70 -26.03 -28.01 -0.77
C SER A 70 -25.55 -26.74 -0.06
N PRO A 71 -25.84 -26.53 1.24
CA PRO A 71 -25.25 -25.43 1.99
C PRO A 71 -23.74 -25.55 1.89
N ARG A 72 -23.12 -24.57 1.23
CA ARG A 72 -21.65 -24.47 1.10
C ARG A 72 -21.05 -24.59 2.50
N GLY A 73 -20.30 -25.66 2.73
CA GLY A 73 -19.59 -25.87 3.99
C GLY A 73 -18.59 -24.74 4.23
N GLU A 74 -18.14 -24.57 5.47
CA GLU A 74 -17.20 -23.54 5.92
C GLU A 74 -15.88 -23.44 5.11
N HIS A 75 -15.61 -24.40 4.21
CA HIS A 75 -14.49 -24.43 3.26
C HIS A 75 -14.76 -23.69 1.93
N ASP A 76 -16.01 -23.30 1.63
CA ASP A 76 -16.46 -22.58 0.43
C ASP A 76 -16.81 -21.11 0.72
N MET A 77 -16.31 -20.57 1.85
CA MET A 77 -16.31 -19.13 2.05
C MET A 77 -15.43 -18.52 0.96
N PRO A 78 -15.96 -17.67 0.05
CA PRO A 78 -15.10 -16.95 -0.88
C PRO A 78 -14.05 -16.23 -0.02
N ALA A 79 -12.77 -16.49 -0.32
CA ALA A 79 -11.67 -15.76 0.33
C ALA A 79 -12.05 -14.28 0.29
N PRO A 80 -12.01 -13.56 1.44
CA PRO A 80 -12.58 -12.23 1.53
C PRO A 80 -12.08 -11.39 0.35
N GLU A 81 -13.00 -10.99 -0.53
CA GLU A 81 -12.69 -10.17 -1.67
C GLU A 81 -12.33 -8.78 -1.15
N HIS A 82 -11.05 -8.59 -0.85
CA HIS A 82 -10.54 -7.29 -0.44
C HIS A 82 -10.80 -6.28 -1.55
N HIS A 83 -11.29 -5.10 -1.16
CA HIS A 83 -11.60 -4.05 -2.12
C HIS A 83 -10.34 -3.67 -2.92
N PRO A 84 -10.43 -3.28 -4.21
CA PRO A 84 -9.27 -2.88 -5.03
C PRO A 84 -8.57 -1.59 -4.56
N LEU A 85 -8.86 -1.10 -3.34
CA LEU A 85 -8.19 0.04 -2.77
C LEU A 85 -6.74 -0.32 -2.43
N PRO A 86 -5.82 0.65 -2.53
CA PRO A 86 -4.46 0.44 -2.05
C PRO A 86 -4.41 0.20 -0.55
N TRP A 87 -3.53 -0.71 -0.14
CA TRP A 87 -3.15 -0.97 1.22
C TRP A 87 -2.02 -0.05 1.63
N SER A 88 -2.26 0.86 2.56
CA SER A 88 -1.18 1.50 3.30
C SER A 88 -0.61 0.52 4.31
N PHE A 89 0.70 0.59 4.58
CA PHE A 89 1.33 -0.34 5.51
C PHE A 89 2.43 0.27 6.37
N VAL A 90 2.67 -0.40 7.49
CA VAL A 90 3.84 -0.26 8.35
C VAL A 90 4.33 -1.66 8.68
N MET A 91 5.64 -1.89 8.58
CA MET A 91 6.28 -3.14 8.96
C MET A 91 7.39 -2.83 9.96
N SER A 92 7.37 -3.53 11.09
CA SER A 92 8.41 -3.45 12.10
C SER A 92 9.74 -4.02 11.57
N PRO A 93 10.87 -3.65 12.19
CA PRO A 93 12.15 -4.27 11.88
C PRO A 93 12.07 -5.80 11.93
N GLY A 94 12.70 -6.46 10.97
CA GLY A 94 12.71 -7.92 10.87
C GLY A 94 11.44 -8.56 10.29
N PHE A 95 10.43 -7.79 9.85
CA PHE A 95 9.29 -8.33 9.08
C PHE A 95 9.65 -8.68 7.64
N LEU A 96 10.60 -7.94 7.07
CA LEU A 96 11.31 -8.32 5.85
C LEU A 96 12.80 -8.24 6.17
N PRO A 97 13.64 -9.10 5.59
CA PRO A 97 15.09 -9.06 5.77
C PRO A 97 15.73 -7.90 4.96
N MET A 98 15.11 -6.71 4.99
CA MET A 98 15.55 -5.51 4.29
C MET A 98 15.92 -4.40 5.28
N GLY A 99 17.12 -3.87 5.10
CA GLY A 99 17.59 -2.69 5.81
C GLY A 99 18.26 -2.94 7.16
N GLY A 100 18.34 -1.89 7.98
CA GLY A 100 18.96 -1.96 9.30
C GLY A 100 18.08 -2.71 10.30
N THR A 101 18.68 -3.22 11.37
CA THR A 101 17.99 -3.98 12.44
C THR A 101 16.93 -3.17 13.21
N THR A 102 16.89 -1.86 12.99
CA THR A 102 15.97 -0.91 13.63
C THR A 102 15.09 -0.17 12.62
N ASP A 103 15.28 -0.41 11.32
CA ASP A 103 14.58 0.33 10.28
C ASP A 103 13.16 -0.22 10.12
N TRP A 104 12.20 0.69 10.17
CA TRP A 104 10.82 0.38 9.85
C TRP A 104 10.59 0.58 8.36
N LEU A 105 9.70 -0.22 7.78
CA LEU A 105 9.23 -0.01 6.41
C LEU A 105 7.81 0.56 6.45
N THR A 106 7.53 1.51 5.57
CA THR A 106 6.18 2.02 5.38
C THR A 106 5.95 2.35 3.92
N GLY A 107 4.70 2.31 3.49
CA GLY A 107 4.39 2.57 2.11
C GLY A 107 2.97 2.20 1.73
N VAL A 108 2.77 2.03 0.44
CA VAL A 108 1.52 1.60 -0.16
C VAL A 108 1.78 0.38 -1.02
N LEU A 109 0.89 -0.59 -0.93
CA LEU A 109 0.85 -1.82 -1.69
C LEU A 109 -0.51 -1.92 -2.37
N MET A 110 -0.56 -2.29 -3.65
CA MET A 110 -1.84 -2.47 -4.32
C MET A 110 -1.79 -3.50 -5.44
N ALA A 111 -2.95 -4.03 -5.77
CA ALA A 111 -3.12 -4.87 -6.94
C ALA A 111 -2.81 -4.06 -8.21
N SER A 112 -2.00 -4.62 -9.10
CA SER A 112 -1.64 -4.01 -10.37
C SER A 112 -1.60 -5.07 -11.48
N ARG A 113 -1.25 -4.64 -12.68
CA ARG A 113 -1.06 -5.48 -13.86
C ARG A 113 0.03 -4.90 -14.75
N ASP A 114 0.62 -5.73 -15.60
CA ASP A 114 1.46 -5.25 -16.70
C ASP A 114 0.64 -4.80 -17.91
N SER A 115 1.34 -4.30 -18.93
CA SER A 115 0.75 -3.96 -20.24
C SER A 115 0.07 -5.11 -20.97
N VAL A 116 0.37 -6.36 -20.61
CA VAL A 116 -0.27 -7.58 -21.13
C VAL A 116 -1.41 -8.05 -20.19
N ARG A 117 -1.79 -7.23 -19.20
CA ARG A 117 -2.84 -7.48 -18.19
C ARG A 117 -2.56 -8.65 -17.25
N ARG A 118 -1.32 -9.12 -17.12
CA ARG A 118 -0.95 -10.13 -16.13
C ARG A 118 -0.96 -9.51 -14.73
N PRO A 119 -1.69 -10.07 -13.76
CA PRO A 119 -1.77 -9.51 -12.41
C PRO A 119 -0.43 -9.62 -11.71
N TRP A 120 0.07 -8.50 -11.20
CA TRP A 120 1.25 -8.47 -10.35
C TRP A 120 1.24 -7.16 -9.56
N PRO A 121 1.45 -7.16 -8.23
CA PRO A 121 1.24 -5.99 -7.38
C PRO A 121 2.17 -4.79 -7.66
N LEU A 122 1.85 -3.63 -7.10
CA LEU A 122 2.77 -2.49 -7.06
C LEU A 122 3.02 -2.14 -5.59
N VAL A 123 4.28 -2.01 -5.21
CA VAL A 123 4.68 -1.48 -3.90
C VAL A 123 5.47 -0.20 -4.07
N ILE A 124 5.10 0.83 -3.32
CA ILE A 124 5.86 2.06 -3.12
C ILE A 124 6.21 2.11 -1.64
N TYR A 125 7.48 2.15 -1.27
CA TYR A 125 7.93 2.02 0.12
C TYR A 125 9.05 2.97 0.48
N GLN A 126 9.24 3.17 1.79
CA GLN A 126 10.29 3.96 2.41
C GLN A 126 10.83 3.24 3.64
N ARG A 127 12.11 3.45 3.92
CA ARG A 127 12.74 3.09 5.19
C ARG A 127 12.67 4.29 6.11
N CYS A 128 12.32 4.08 7.37
CA CYS A 128 12.18 5.17 8.33
C CYS A 128 12.46 4.75 9.77
N GLY A 129 12.73 5.74 10.62
CA GLY A 129 12.73 5.58 12.07
C GLY A 129 11.31 5.62 12.63
N ARG A 130 11.14 5.07 13.83
CA ARG A 130 9.84 5.04 14.51
C ARG A 130 9.27 6.44 14.75
N GLU A 131 10.13 7.42 15.03
CA GLU A 131 9.73 8.81 15.27
C GLU A 131 8.98 9.42 14.06
N TRP A 132 9.40 9.07 12.84
CA TRP A 132 8.71 9.51 11.62
C TRP A 132 7.30 8.91 11.52
N LEU A 133 7.14 7.64 11.89
CA LEU A 133 5.84 6.96 11.87
C LEU A 133 4.90 7.55 12.92
N ASP A 134 5.40 7.75 14.14
CA ASP A 134 4.63 8.35 15.23
C ASP A 134 4.11 9.74 14.87
N GLU A 135 4.87 10.53 14.11
CA GLU A 135 4.44 11.85 13.64
C GLU A 135 3.52 11.78 12.41
N SER A 136 3.87 10.98 11.40
CA SER A 136 3.18 10.97 10.10
C SER A 136 1.84 10.24 10.09
N LEU A 137 1.59 9.35 11.05
CA LEU A 137 0.38 8.53 11.15
C LEU A 137 -0.71 9.12 12.07
N GLN A 138 -0.48 10.29 12.68
CA GLN A 138 -1.50 10.95 13.51
C GLN A 138 -2.69 11.45 12.68
N GLU A 139 -2.46 11.78 11.42
CA GLU A 139 -3.49 12.26 10.49
C GLU A 139 -3.94 11.14 9.57
N THR A 140 -5.25 10.90 9.49
CA THR A 140 -5.82 9.90 8.58
C THR A 140 -5.60 10.28 7.11
N GLN A 141 -5.58 11.58 6.78
CA GLN A 141 -5.27 12.10 5.45
C GLN A 141 -3.81 12.59 5.34
N GLY A 142 -2.89 11.84 5.94
CA GLY A 142 -1.46 12.10 5.89
C GLY A 142 -0.78 11.61 4.60
N TRP A 143 0.54 11.51 4.66
CA TRP A 143 1.40 11.09 3.55
C TRP A 143 0.94 9.79 2.87
N LEU A 144 0.70 8.72 3.63
CA LEU A 144 0.34 7.40 3.07
C LEU A 144 -1.03 7.42 2.39
N TYR A 145 -1.97 8.21 2.91
CA TYR A 145 -3.27 8.39 2.28
C TYR A 145 -3.12 8.99 0.89
N TRP A 146 -2.38 10.10 0.74
CA TRP A 146 -2.18 10.73 -0.56
C TRP A 146 -1.34 9.88 -1.51
N LEU A 147 -0.35 9.16 -0.98
CA LEU A 147 0.42 8.20 -1.77
C LEU A 147 -0.48 7.08 -2.31
N ALA A 148 -1.43 6.58 -1.51
CA ALA A 148 -2.39 5.58 -1.92
C ALA A 148 -3.30 6.11 -3.04
N ARG A 149 -3.85 7.32 -2.88
CA ARG A 149 -4.69 7.93 -3.92
C ARG A 149 -3.93 8.12 -5.23
N LEU A 150 -2.68 8.59 -5.14
CA LEU A 150 -1.81 8.75 -6.30
C LEU A 150 -1.54 7.40 -6.99
N ALA A 151 -1.20 6.36 -6.24
CA ALA A 151 -0.97 5.03 -6.80
C ALA A 151 -2.22 4.48 -7.48
N ALA A 152 -3.39 4.58 -6.84
CA ALA A 152 -4.67 4.09 -7.39
C ALA A 152 -4.99 4.65 -8.78
N GLN A 153 -4.65 5.91 -9.00
CA GLN A 153 -4.89 6.63 -10.25
C GLN A 153 -4.01 6.19 -11.41
N HIS A 154 -2.87 5.56 -11.10
CA HIS A 154 -1.94 5.02 -12.08
C HIS A 154 -2.18 3.55 -12.43
N ILE A 155 -3.25 2.96 -11.89
CA ILE A 155 -3.60 1.56 -12.18
C ILE A 155 -4.93 1.46 -12.94
N THR A 156 -5.70 2.55 -13.01
CA THR A 156 -6.89 2.65 -13.84
C THR A 156 -6.56 2.68 -15.35
N PRO A 157 -7.41 2.14 -16.24
CA PRO A 157 -7.10 1.96 -17.67
C PRO A 157 -6.74 3.24 -18.47
N ASP A 158 -7.04 4.44 -17.95
CA ASP A 158 -6.78 5.73 -18.61
C ASP A 158 -5.40 6.33 -18.22
N THR A 159 -4.44 5.48 -17.87
CA THR A 159 -3.10 5.86 -17.41
C THR A 159 -2.24 6.52 -18.47
N MET A 160 -2.45 6.23 -19.76
CA MET A 160 -1.61 6.77 -20.84
C MET A 160 -1.63 8.31 -20.95
N ARG A 161 -2.58 8.99 -20.31
CA ARG A 161 -2.65 10.47 -20.25
C ARG A 161 -1.97 11.08 -19.03
N ARG A 162 -1.62 10.26 -18.05
CA ARG A 162 -1.05 10.70 -16.77
C ARG A 162 0.47 10.57 -16.89
N GLY A 163 1.21 11.61 -16.49
CA GLY A 163 2.68 11.63 -16.57
C GLY A 163 3.33 10.48 -15.81
N ARG A 164 4.66 10.50 -15.61
CA ARG A 164 5.32 9.39 -14.92
C ARG A 164 4.96 9.35 -13.43
N LEU A 165 4.44 8.21 -12.95
CA LEU A 165 4.13 8.00 -11.52
C LEU A 165 5.32 8.35 -10.63
N THR A 166 6.55 7.99 -11.01
CA THR A 166 7.77 8.28 -10.25
C THR A 166 7.99 9.78 -10.04
N GLU A 167 7.74 10.61 -11.06
CA GLU A 167 7.87 12.07 -10.97
C GLU A 167 6.80 12.67 -10.05
N GLN A 168 5.57 12.17 -10.13
CA GLN A 168 4.49 12.63 -9.25
C GLN A 168 4.69 12.18 -7.80
N VAL A 169 5.28 10.99 -7.57
CA VAL A 169 5.69 10.54 -6.24
C VAL A 169 6.77 11.46 -5.67
N ASP A 170 7.75 11.89 -6.47
CA ASP A 170 8.76 12.86 -6.03
C ASP A 170 8.16 14.24 -5.72
N GLN A 171 7.21 14.73 -6.54
CA GLN A 171 6.50 15.98 -6.28
C GLN A 171 5.67 15.91 -5.00
N LEU A 172 4.95 14.80 -4.79
CA LEU A 172 4.22 14.56 -3.55
C LEU A 172 5.20 14.53 -2.38
N TRP A 173 6.27 13.75 -2.47
CA TRP A 173 7.26 13.61 -1.41
C TRP A 173 7.92 14.93 -1.04
N ALA A 174 8.21 15.81 -2.01
CA ALA A 174 8.79 17.11 -1.75
C ALA A 174 7.94 17.98 -0.80
N MET A 175 6.61 17.76 -0.77
CA MET A 175 5.69 18.45 0.16
C MET A 175 5.63 17.80 1.54
N TRP A 176 5.88 16.50 1.63
CA TRP A 176 5.69 15.67 2.82
C TRP A 176 7.00 15.24 3.51
N GLN A 177 8.16 15.42 2.89
CA GLN A 177 9.45 15.07 3.48
C GLN A 177 9.72 15.86 4.76
N PRO A 178 10.32 15.25 5.80
CA PRO A 178 10.67 15.98 7.01
C PRO A 178 11.62 17.13 6.68
N GLY A 179 11.27 18.30 7.18
CA GLY A 179 12.07 19.50 7.07
C GLY A 179 12.25 20.12 8.46
N PRO A 180 12.92 21.27 8.56
CA PRO A 180 13.00 22.01 9.81
C PRO A 180 11.61 22.24 10.41
N TRP A 181 11.52 22.43 11.73
CA TRP A 181 10.24 22.60 12.44
C TRP A 181 9.30 23.67 11.82
N TRP A 182 9.85 24.72 11.21
CA TRP A 182 9.09 25.74 10.48
C TRP A 182 8.49 25.21 9.17
N ALA A 183 9.13 24.24 8.50
CA ALA A 183 8.57 23.57 7.33
C ALA A 183 7.36 22.72 7.72
N GLN A 184 7.36 22.14 8.92
CA GLN A 184 6.22 21.41 9.51
C GLN A 184 5.06 22.37 9.84
N TRP A 185 5.35 23.52 10.45
CA TRP A 185 4.38 24.61 10.65
C TRP A 185 3.81 25.14 9.32
N LEU A 186 4.66 25.27 8.29
CA LEU A 186 4.24 25.63 6.95
C LEU A 186 3.36 24.56 6.29
N ARG A 187 3.36 23.28 6.68
CA ARG A 187 2.41 22.29 6.11
C ARG A 187 0.96 22.64 6.45
N GLY A 188 0.71 23.03 7.70
CA GLY A 188 -0.61 23.50 8.14
C GLY A 188 -1.03 24.79 7.41
N LEU A 189 -0.07 25.68 7.15
CA LEU A 189 -0.31 26.93 6.42
C LEU A 189 -0.43 26.76 4.89
N ARG A 190 0.25 25.76 4.30
CA ARG A 190 0.37 25.57 2.84
C ARG A 190 -0.80 24.82 2.21
N ARG A 191 -1.83 24.46 2.98
CA ARG A 191 -2.94 23.61 2.50
C ARG A 191 -2.38 22.38 1.78
N THR A 192 -1.40 21.69 2.38
CA THR A 192 -0.72 20.55 1.76
C THR A 192 -1.70 19.47 1.28
N SER A 193 -2.80 19.28 2.01
CA SER A 193 -3.92 18.43 1.61
C SER A 193 -4.60 18.89 0.30
N GLN A 194 -4.82 20.21 0.13
CA GLN A 194 -5.39 20.76 -1.10
C GLN A 194 -4.46 20.53 -2.30
N ARG A 195 -3.17 20.83 -2.17
CA ARG A 195 -2.20 20.57 -3.25
C ARG A 195 -2.04 19.08 -3.56
N SER A 196 -2.11 18.23 -2.55
CA SER A 196 -2.09 16.77 -2.73
C SER A 196 -3.37 16.30 -3.44
N ARG A 197 -4.52 16.90 -3.16
CA ARG A 197 -5.79 16.67 -3.87
C ARG A 197 -5.70 17.09 -5.33
N GLU A 198 -5.12 18.26 -5.62
CA GLU A 198 -4.90 18.76 -6.98
C GLU A 198 -3.95 17.84 -7.76
N LEU A 199 -2.83 17.42 -7.16
CA LEU A 199 -1.85 16.53 -7.80
C LEU A 199 -2.43 15.14 -8.08
N THR A 200 -3.24 14.63 -7.15
CA THR A 200 -3.96 13.36 -7.38
C THR A 200 -5.14 13.58 -8.33
N GLY A 201 -5.68 14.78 -8.53
CA GLY A 201 -6.79 14.97 -9.47
C GLY A 201 -8.00 14.10 -9.13
N LEU A 202 -8.31 13.98 -7.83
CA LEU A 202 -9.55 13.35 -7.39
C LEU A 202 -10.72 14.12 -8.04
N PRO A 203 -11.54 13.49 -8.91
CA PRO A 203 -12.75 14.15 -9.37
C PRO A 203 -13.63 14.44 -8.16
N ASP A 204 -14.20 15.65 -8.09
CA ASP A 204 -15.16 16.01 -7.04
C ASP A 204 -16.41 15.11 -7.06
N GLU A 205 -16.64 14.36 -8.15
CA GLU A 205 -17.89 13.63 -8.42
C GLU A 205 -17.68 12.26 -9.09
N ALA A 206 -16.68 11.45 -8.70
CA ALA A 206 -16.78 10.02 -9.04
C ALA A 206 -17.95 9.42 -8.26
N PRO A 207 -18.84 8.60 -8.86
CA PRO A 207 -19.91 7.93 -8.13
C PRO A 207 -19.26 6.93 -7.17
N VAL A 208 -19.03 7.40 -5.95
CA VAL A 208 -18.46 6.58 -4.90
C VAL A 208 -19.60 5.66 -4.49
N VAL A 209 -19.47 4.37 -4.78
CA VAL A 209 -20.03 3.38 -3.87
C VAL A 209 -19.27 3.64 -2.57
N GLU A 210 -19.80 4.55 -1.73
CA GLU A 210 -19.18 4.97 -0.49
C GLU A 210 -19.14 3.75 0.41
N LEU A 211 -18.03 3.03 0.37
CA LEU A 211 -17.72 2.04 1.38
C LEU A 211 -17.77 2.79 2.73
N PRO A 212 -18.70 2.41 3.63
CA PRO A 212 -18.84 3.07 4.92
C PRO A 212 -17.58 2.78 5.72
N GLY A 213 -16.68 3.76 5.82
CA GLY A 213 -15.45 3.62 6.57
C GLY A 213 -15.60 4.03 8.03
N VAL A 214 -14.73 3.48 8.88
CA VAL A 214 -14.62 3.80 10.31
C VAL A 214 -13.49 4.79 10.59
N ARG A 215 -13.56 5.48 11.74
CA ARG A 215 -12.57 6.50 12.13
C ARG A 215 -11.30 5.92 12.75
N TYR A 216 -11.39 4.71 13.30
CA TYR A 216 -10.32 4.10 14.07
C TYR A 216 -10.02 2.70 13.54
N LEU A 217 -8.73 2.37 13.47
CA LEU A 217 -8.27 1.02 13.19
C LEU A 217 -8.58 0.09 14.37
N PRO A 218 -8.69 -1.23 14.15
CA PRO A 218 -8.97 -2.20 15.20
C PRO A 218 -7.80 -2.42 16.19
N TRP A 219 -6.72 -1.65 16.07
CA TRP A 219 -5.53 -1.75 16.93
C TRP A 219 -5.56 -0.68 18.01
N PRO A 220 -5.76 -1.05 19.29
CA PRO A 220 -5.93 -0.07 20.37
C PRO A 220 -4.70 0.83 20.53
N GLY A 221 -4.94 2.14 20.49
CA GLY A 221 -3.90 3.17 20.65
C GLY A 221 -2.98 3.31 19.43
N TRP A 222 -3.44 2.89 18.25
CA TRP A 222 -2.77 3.22 16.99
C TRP A 222 -2.67 4.74 16.77
N PRO A 223 -1.55 5.25 16.25
CA PRO A 223 -0.31 4.52 15.96
C PRO A 223 0.56 4.29 17.22
N GLY A 224 0.63 5.27 18.14
CA GLY A 224 1.72 5.36 19.13
C GLY A 224 1.84 4.19 20.10
N LYS A 225 0.75 3.70 20.71
CA LYS A 225 0.81 2.56 21.64
C LYS A 225 1.17 1.27 20.90
N THR A 226 0.59 1.08 19.72
CA THR A 226 0.82 -0.12 18.90
C THR A 226 2.27 -0.19 18.43
N LEU A 227 2.81 0.89 17.86
CA LEU A 227 4.19 0.95 17.41
C LEU A 227 5.20 0.93 18.57
N GLY A 228 4.83 1.49 19.72
CA GLY A 228 5.64 1.45 20.94
C GLY A 228 5.77 0.08 21.58
N GLN A 229 4.80 -0.81 21.36
CA GLN A 229 4.74 -2.17 21.93
C GLN A 229 4.98 -3.27 20.88
N ALA A 230 5.28 -2.88 19.65
CA ALA A 230 5.53 -3.79 18.55
C ALA A 230 6.73 -4.70 18.84
N THR A 231 6.55 -6.00 18.60
CA THR A 231 7.68 -6.93 18.50
C THR A 231 8.23 -6.90 17.06
N PRO A 232 9.51 -7.24 16.85
CA PRO A 232 10.04 -7.48 15.50
C PRO A 232 9.19 -8.51 14.74
N GLY A 233 9.18 -8.42 13.42
CA GLY A 233 8.45 -9.38 12.57
C GLY A 233 6.94 -9.14 12.44
N GLN A 234 6.44 -7.94 12.77
CA GLN A 234 5.02 -7.56 12.63
C GLN A 234 4.77 -6.58 11.47
N GLY A 235 3.62 -6.75 10.80
CA GLY A 235 3.16 -5.89 9.72
C GLY A 235 1.70 -5.48 9.91
N TRP A 236 1.42 -4.20 9.70
CA TRP A 236 0.09 -3.58 9.80
C TRP A 236 -0.28 -2.99 8.46
N PHE A 237 -1.44 -3.37 7.94
CA PHE A 237 -1.94 -2.97 6.64
C PHE A 237 -3.36 -2.45 6.78
N TRP A 238 -3.69 -1.37 6.08
CA TRP A 238 -5.06 -0.84 6.07
C TRP A 238 -5.43 -0.20 4.74
N GLN A 239 -6.72 -0.18 4.45
CA GLN A 239 -7.29 0.51 3.30
C GLN A 239 -8.11 1.72 3.75
N GLN A 240 -8.18 2.76 2.92
CA GLN A 240 -8.98 3.95 3.17
C GLN A 240 -9.85 4.32 1.97
N ASN A 241 -11.06 4.81 2.25
CA ASN A 241 -11.95 5.38 1.24
C ASN A 241 -11.51 6.82 0.83
N SER A 242 -12.26 7.46 -0.06
CA SER A 242 -12.01 8.84 -0.54
C SER A 242 -12.12 9.93 0.54
N GLU A 243 -12.72 9.63 1.69
CA GLU A 243 -12.77 10.54 2.84
C GLU A 243 -11.62 10.31 3.83
N GLY A 244 -10.76 9.33 3.59
CA GLY A 244 -9.71 8.93 4.53
C GLY A 244 -10.21 8.08 5.70
N ARG A 245 -11.45 7.55 5.65
CA ARG A 245 -11.93 6.58 6.64
C ARG A 245 -11.43 5.19 6.34
N TYR A 246 -11.15 4.40 7.37
CA TYR A 246 -10.63 3.04 7.24
C TYR A 246 -11.75 2.09 6.80
N VAL A 247 -11.48 1.26 5.80
CA VAL A 247 -12.47 0.30 5.27
C VAL A 247 -12.06 -1.15 5.49
N ASP A 248 -10.76 -1.41 5.57
CA ASP A 248 -10.21 -2.74 5.81
C ASP A 248 -8.89 -2.61 6.58
N ALA A 249 -8.55 -3.65 7.35
CA ALA A 249 -7.34 -3.72 8.14
C ALA A 249 -6.88 -5.16 8.30
N LEU A 250 -5.58 -5.37 8.06
CA LEU A 250 -4.93 -6.68 8.13
C LEU A 250 -3.66 -6.55 8.98
N ARG A 251 -3.43 -7.52 9.86
CA ARG A 251 -2.19 -7.64 10.63
C ARG A 251 -1.51 -8.96 10.27
N LEU A 252 -0.25 -8.89 9.86
CA LEU A 252 0.59 -10.04 9.57
C LEU A 252 1.69 -10.15 10.63
N ALA A 253 2.08 -11.38 10.95
CA ALA A 253 3.27 -11.68 11.74
C ALA A 253 4.07 -12.73 10.98
N GLU A 254 5.35 -12.47 10.74
CA GLU A 254 6.25 -13.47 10.18
C GLU A 254 6.49 -14.53 11.28
N LYS A 255 6.30 -15.81 10.92
CA LYS A 255 6.52 -16.96 11.81
C LYS A 255 7.94 -17.48 11.68
#